data_AF-A1B9Y5-F1
#
_entry.id   AF-A1B9Y5-F1
#
_cell.length_a   1.000
_cell.length_b   1.000
_cell.length_c   1.000
_cell.angle_alpha   90.00
_cell.angle_beta   90.00
_cell.angle_gamma   90.00
#
_symmetry.space_group_name_H-M   'P 1'
#
loop_
_entity.id
_entity.type
_entity.pdbx_description
1 polymer ?
#
loop_
_entity_poly.entity_id
_entity_poly.type
_entity_poly.pdbx_seq_one_letter_code
_entity_poly.pdbx_strand_id
1 'polypeptide(L)'
;MDQDAPAGRERRLTRIKLSDQVAEDIRRRIARDGLRPGDRLPHERALMEHYGCSKGTIREALKALEVEGLVRMLSGPNGGPEIQPASIDIVTQQLRQYLHFQKIDFAQVYELRQSLEVSLARNVIGKLAPAHFRRLEENVRICEEANAAQDRALVRRAETEFHDILCEASDNVILVFMCRFLNSMLRDLVSYRSESMREHEIFGEANIESHRQLLAAFRAEDGDAAARIMHEHMCCAESYMRRLDASFRSDLLSRF
;
A
#
# COMPACT_ATOMS: atom_id res chain seq x y z
N MET A 1 44.30 -6.76 45.69
CA MET A 1 42.92 -7.20 45.44
C MET A 1 42.45 -6.37 44.26
N ASP A 2 42.86 -6.79 43.08
CA ASP A 2 42.75 -6.01 41.84
C ASP A 2 41.54 -6.57 41.07
N GLN A 3 40.54 -5.72 40.86
CA GLN A 3 39.24 -6.10 40.34
C GLN A 3 39.25 -6.08 38.82
N ASP A 4 38.74 -7.18 38.25
CA ASP A 4 38.48 -7.43 36.84
C ASP A 4 37.94 -6.21 36.08
N ALA A 5 38.70 -5.78 35.07
CA ALA A 5 38.18 -4.97 33.99
C ALA A 5 37.27 -5.83 33.09
N PRO A 6 36.09 -5.35 32.66
CA PRO A 6 35.23 -6.13 31.78
C PRO A 6 35.86 -6.24 30.40
N ALA A 7 36.12 -7.49 29.99
CA ALA A 7 36.62 -7.85 28.67
C ALA A 7 35.78 -7.21 27.56
N GLY A 8 36.46 -6.54 26.63
CA GLY A 8 35.85 -5.95 25.45
C GLY A 8 35.07 -6.99 24.66
N ARG A 9 33.80 -6.69 24.36
CA ARG A 9 32.95 -7.52 23.50
C ARG A 9 33.57 -7.52 22.10
N GLU A 10 34.23 -8.62 21.71
CA GLU A 10 34.75 -8.80 20.35
C GLU A 10 33.62 -8.58 19.33
N ARG A 11 33.86 -7.64 18.41
CA ARG A 11 32.92 -7.28 17.35
C ARG A 11 32.95 -8.37 16.29
N ARG A 12 32.18 -9.44 16.51
CA ARG A 12 32.08 -10.58 15.60
C ARG A 12 31.48 -10.10 14.28
N LEU A 13 32.33 -9.93 13.26
CA LEU A 13 31.89 -9.61 11.90
C LEU A 13 31.03 -10.77 11.40
N THR A 14 29.73 -10.55 11.22
CA THR A 14 28.82 -11.53 10.64
C THR A 14 29.21 -11.75 9.18
N ARG A 15 29.70 -12.95 8.86
CA ARG A 15 30.01 -13.35 7.48
C ARG A 15 28.69 -13.36 6.69
N ILE A 16 28.54 -12.45 5.74
CA ILE A 16 27.36 -12.38 4.87
C ILE A 16 27.25 -13.69 4.10
N LYS A 17 26.05 -14.28 4.06
CA LYS A 17 25.83 -15.55 3.36
C LYS A 17 26.12 -15.36 1.87
N LEU A 18 26.63 -16.40 1.23
CA LEU A 18 26.93 -16.37 -0.20
C LEU A 18 25.67 -16.16 -1.05
N SER A 19 24.53 -16.72 -0.61
CA SER A 19 23.21 -16.49 -1.20
C SER A 19 22.81 -15.01 -1.20
N ASP A 20 23.00 -14.31 -0.08
CA ASP A 20 22.70 -12.87 0.04
C ASP A 20 23.59 -12.03 -0.88
N GLN A 21 24.88 -12.40 -1.02
CA GLN A 21 25.81 -11.73 -1.94
C GLN A 21 25.41 -11.94 -3.40
N VAL A 22 24.99 -13.15 -3.77
CA VAL A 22 24.47 -13.45 -5.12
C VAL A 22 23.19 -12.66 -5.39
N ALA A 23 22.24 -12.62 -4.43
CA ALA A 23 21.01 -11.85 -4.59
C ALA A 23 21.30 -10.35 -4.79
N GLU A 24 22.23 -9.78 -4.01
CA GLU A 24 22.65 -8.38 -4.15
C GLU A 24 23.33 -8.10 -5.49
N ASP A 25 24.20 -8.98 -5.98
CA ASP A 25 24.81 -8.80 -7.30
C ASP A 25 23.75 -8.88 -8.41
N ILE A 26 22.77 -9.79 -8.31
CA ILE A 26 21.65 -9.86 -9.25
C ILE A 26 20.85 -8.54 -9.24
N ARG A 27 20.55 -7.94 -8.07
CA ARG A 27 19.88 -6.62 -8.00
C ARG A 27 20.69 -5.56 -8.73
N ARG A 28 21.99 -5.49 -8.48
CA ARG A 28 22.90 -4.55 -9.15
C ARG A 28 22.94 -4.77 -10.65
N ARG A 29 22.94 -6.03 -11.08
CA ARG A 29 22.90 -6.41 -12.49
C ARG A 29 21.60 -5.97 -13.15
N ILE A 30 20.45 -6.19 -12.51
CA ILE A 30 19.15 -5.70 -13.00
C ILE A 30 19.20 -4.19 -13.26
N ALA A 31 19.70 -3.43 -12.29
CA ALA A 31 19.80 -1.97 -12.41
C ALA A 31 20.82 -1.54 -13.48
N ARG A 32 22.02 -2.15 -13.48
CA ARG A 32 23.11 -1.82 -14.41
C ARG A 32 22.79 -2.16 -15.86
N ASP A 33 22.19 -3.33 -16.08
CA ASP A 33 21.88 -3.85 -17.41
C ASP A 33 20.52 -3.30 -17.92
N GLY A 34 19.81 -2.51 -17.09
CA GLY A 34 18.55 -1.87 -17.45
C GLY A 34 17.39 -2.85 -17.65
N LEU A 35 17.44 -4.01 -16.99
CA LEU A 35 16.44 -5.06 -17.13
C LEU A 35 15.08 -4.59 -16.60
N ARG A 36 14.02 -4.95 -17.30
CA ARG A 36 12.64 -4.54 -17.04
C ARG A 36 11.77 -5.71 -16.62
N PRO A 37 10.62 -5.44 -15.99
CA PRO A 37 9.59 -6.46 -15.83
C PRO A 37 9.32 -7.23 -17.13
N GLY A 38 9.31 -8.55 -17.05
CA GLY A 38 9.20 -9.47 -18.19
C GLY A 38 10.55 -9.99 -18.71
N ASP A 39 11.66 -9.32 -18.41
CA ASP A 39 12.99 -9.82 -18.82
C ASP A 39 13.39 -11.06 -18.03
N ARG A 40 14.16 -11.93 -18.67
CA ARG A 40 14.63 -13.19 -18.11
C ARG A 40 16.03 -13.05 -17.53
N LEU A 41 16.19 -13.50 -16.29
CA LEU A 41 17.52 -13.77 -15.75
C LEU A 41 18.04 -15.10 -16.34
N PRO A 42 19.37 -15.31 -16.38
CA PRO A 42 19.93 -16.60 -16.79
C PRO A 42 19.35 -17.76 -15.97
N HIS A 43 19.20 -18.93 -16.60
CA HIS A 43 18.73 -20.12 -15.90
C HIS A 43 19.67 -20.53 -14.76
N GLU A 44 19.16 -21.30 -13.79
CA GLU A 44 19.90 -21.75 -12.60
C GLU A 44 21.32 -22.25 -12.93
N ARG A 45 21.47 -23.08 -13.98
CA ARG A 45 22.76 -23.63 -14.38
C ARG A 45 23.76 -22.56 -14.80
N ALA A 46 23.33 -21.58 -15.59
CA ALA A 46 24.18 -20.48 -16.02
C ALA A 46 24.57 -19.58 -14.85
N LEU A 47 23.65 -19.35 -13.90
CA LEU A 47 23.96 -18.61 -12.66
C LEU A 47 24.96 -19.38 -11.78
N MET A 48 24.84 -20.71 -11.68
CA MET A 48 25.79 -21.55 -10.96
C MET A 48 27.20 -21.44 -11.55
N GLU A 49 27.31 -21.55 -12.88
CA GLU A 49 28.58 -21.43 -13.61
C GLU A 49 29.17 -20.01 -13.46
N HIS A 50 28.33 -18.97 -13.56
CA HIS A 50 28.76 -17.58 -13.44
C HIS A 50 29.27 -17.22 -12.04
N TYR A 51 28.55 -17.63 -10.99
CA TYR A 51 28.88 -17.30 -9.60
C TYR A 51 29.78 -18.35 -8.92
N GLY A 52 30.10 -19.46 -9.58
CA GLY A 52 30.85 -20.57 -8.97
C GLY A 52 30.14 -21.17 -7.74
N CYS A 53 28.82 -21.09 -7.70
CA CYS A 53 28.01 -21.41 -6.52
C CYS A 53 27.24 -22.73 -6.67
N SER A 54 26.94 -23.36 -5.54
CA SER A 54 26.07 -24.55 -5.52
C SER A 54 24.65 -24.22 -5.99
N LYS A 55 23.94 -25.23 -6.50
CA LYS A 55 22.52 -25.10 -6.86
C LYS A 55 21.66 -24.60 -5.70
N GLY A 56 21.94 -25.05 -4.48
CA GLY A 56 21.24 -24.62 -3.27
C GLY A 56 21.41 -23.12 -3.01
N THR A 57 22.63 -22.61 -3.14
CA THR A 57 22.94 -21.18 -2.98
C THR A 57 22.22 -20.31 -4.00
N ILE A 58 22.21 -20.72 -5.28
CA ILE A 58 21.49 -19.99 -6.33
C ILE A 58 19.98 -19.99 -6.07
N ARG A 59 19.41 -21.13 -5.67
CA ARG A 59 17.98 -21.22 -5.35
C ARG A 59 17.60 -20.36 -4.15
N GLU A 60 18.44 -20.32 -3.12
CA GLU A 60 18.22 -19.45 -1.96
C GLU A 60 18.25 -17.97 -2.36
N ALA A 61 19.21 -17.56 -3.18
CA ALA A 61 19.30 -16.20 -3.70
C ALA A 61 18.07 -15.82 -4.55
N LEU A 62 17.69 -16.67 -5.51
CA LEU A 62 16.49 -16.46 -6.33
C LEU A 62 15.21 -16.45 -5.48
N LYS A 63 15.14 -17.29 -4.43
CA LYS A 63 14.00 -17.32 -3.52
C LYS A 63 13.89 -16.05 -2.70
N ALA A 64 15.01 -15.48 -2.25
CA ALA A 64 15.02 -14.19 -1.57
C ALA A 64 14.47 -13.07 -2.48
N LEU A 65 14.93 -13.01 -3.73
CA LEU A 65 14.42 -12.06 -4.73
C LEU A 65 12.94 -12.28 -5.08
N GLU A 66 12.46 -13.53 -5.01
CA GLU A 66 11.05 -13.86 -5.19
C GLU A 66 10.18 -13.40 -4.01
N VAL A 67 10.68 -13.54 -2.78
CA VAL A 67 10.01 -13.03 -1.57
C VAL A 67 9.93 -11.49 -1.59
N GLU A 68 10.96 -10.82 -2.11
CA GLU A 68 10.97 -9.38 -2.35
C GLU A 68 10.02 -8.94 -3.49
N GLY A 69 9.53 -9.88 -4.30
CA GLY A 69 8.67 -9.62 -5.46
C GLY A 69 9.39 -9.11 -6.70
N LEU A 70 10.74 -9.12 -6.71
CA LEU A 70 11.54 -8.65 -7.84
C LEU A 70 11.66 -9.71 -8.95
N VAL A 71 11.54 -11.00 -8.58
CA VAL A 71 11.64 -12.15 -9.50
C VAL A 71 10.47 -13.10 -9.28
N ARG A 72 10.01 -13.78 -10.33
CA ARG A 72 9.08 -14.92 -10.24
C ARG A 72 9.67 -16.12 -10.96
N MET A 73 9.55 -17.30 -10.35
CA MET A 73 9.94 -18.55 -11.00
C MET A 73 8.82 -19.07 -11.90
N LEU A 74 9.04 -19.06 -13.21
CA LEU A 74 8.10 -19.64 -14.17
C LEU A 74 8.37 -21.13 -14.37
N SER A 75 7.31 -21.93 -14.45
CA SER A 75 7.39 -23.39 -14.66
C SER A 75 7.41 -23.76 -16.16
N GLY A 76 7.85 -24.98 -16.48
CA GLY A 76 7.85 -25.54 -17.83
C GLY A 76 9.25 -25.61 -18.48
N PRO A 77 9.34 -26.13 -19.73
CA PRO A 77 10.62 -26.39 -20.41
C PRO A 77 11.48 -25.14 -20.65
N ASN A 78 10.84 -23.99 -20.84
CA ASN A 78 11.47 -22.66 -20.94
C ASN A 78 11.22 -21.81 -19.68
N GLY A 79 10.92 -22.48 -18.56
CA GLY A 79 10.73 -21.87 -17.26
C GLY A 79 12.03 -21.30 -16.70
N GLY A 80 11.93 -20.39 -15.75
CA GLY A 80 13.10 -19.74 -15.17
C GLY A 80 12.74 -18.45 -14.44
N PRO A 81 13.74 -17.80 -13.83
CA PRO A 81 13.56 -16.52 -13.16
C PRO A 81 13.22 -15.41 -14.17
N GLU A 82 12.06 -14.79 -13.99
CA GLU A 82 11.61 -13.62 -14.75
C GLU A 82 11.44 -12.44 -13.80
N ILE A 83 11.90 -11.25 -14.21
CA ILE A 83 11.78 -10.03 -13.43
C ILE A 83 10.31 -9.60 -13.41
N GLN A 84 9.83 -9.17 -12.25
CA GLN A 84 8.46 -8.72 -12.05
C GLN A 84 8.44 -7.27 -11.53
N PRO A 85 7.36 -6.51 -11.78
CA PRO A 85 7.14 -5.31 -11.01
C PRO A 85 6.82 -5.73 -9.57
N ALA A 86 7.49 -5.14 -8.58
CA ALA A 86 7.16 -5.38 -7.19
C ALA A 86 5.70 -4.96 -6.95
N SER A 87 4.87 -5.88 -6.42
CA SER A 87 3.48 -5.55 -6.08
C SER A 87 3.44 -4.54 -4.94
N ILE A 88 2.50 -3.59 -5.04
CA ILE A 88 2.18 -2.67 -3.94
C ILE A 88 1.83 -3.41 -2.65
N ASP A 89 1.26 -4.61 -2.74
CA ASP A 89 0.90 -5.44 -1.59
C ASP A 89 2.13 -5.92 -0.81
N ILE A 90 3.21 -6.27 -1.51
CA ILE A 90 4.46 -6.73 -0.90
C ILE A 90 5.10 -5.59 -0.11
N VAL A 91 5.18 -4.42 -0.73
CA VAL A 91 5.76 -3.22 -0.10
C VAL A 91 4.89 -2.76 1.08
N THR A 92 3.57 -2.76 0.91
CA THR A 92 2.60 -2.42 1.97
C THR A 92 2.74 -3.37 3.16
N GLN A 93 2.89 -4.67 2.92
CA GLN A 93 3.11 -5.66 3.98
C GLN A 93 4.38 -5.37 4.78
N GLN A 94 5.49 -5.02 4.11
CA GLN A 94 6.74 -4.67 4.80
C GLN A 94 6.58 -3.41 5.66
N LEU A 95 5.89 -2.38 5.15
CA LEU A 95 5.58 -1.18 5.92
C LEU A 95 4.68 -1.48 7.12
N ARG A 96 3.64 -2.31 6.96
CA ARG A 96 2.80 -2.77 8.08
C ARG A 96 3.60 -3.50 9.16
N GLN A 97 4.57 -4.33 8.77
CA GLN A 97 5.46 -5.01 9.72
C GLN A 97 6.33 -4.03 10.52
N TYR A 98 6.88 -3.00 9.87
CA TYR A 98 7.60 -1.94 10.57
C TYR A 98 6.70 -1.18 11.56
N LEU A 99 5.49 -0.87 11.10
CA LEU A 99 4.47 -0.14 11.84
C LEU A 99 3.86 -0.93 13.01
N HIS A 100 3.89 -2.26 12.98
CA HIS A 100 3.34 -3.13 14.03
C HIS A 100 3.86 -2.80 15.44
N PHE A 101 5.14 -2.42 15.54
CA PHE A 101 5.77 -2.08 16.82
C PHE A 101 5.69 -0.59 17.17
N GLN A 102 5.00 0.21 16.34
CA GLN A 102 4.80 1.63 16.57
C GLN A 102 3.45 1.89 17.20
N LYS A 103 3.35 2.99 17.96
CA LYS A 103 2.05 3.52 18.37
C LYS A 103 1.52 4.39 17.24
N ILE A 104 0.52 3.88 16.54
CA ILE A 104 -0.14 4.58 15.44
C ILE A 104 -1.51 5.01 15.90
N ASP A 105 -1.82 6.27 15.69
CA ASP A 105 -3.16 6.80 15.91
C ASP A 105 -3.78 7.28 14.58
N PHE A 106 -5.10 7.48 14.62
CA PHE A 106 -5.84 7.97 13.45
C PHE A 106 -5.50 9.42 13.11
N ALA A 107 -5.08 10.23 14.08
CA ALA A 107 -4.76 11.63 13.82
C ALA A 107 -3.57 11.74 12.87
N GLN A 108 -2.53 10.93 13.09
CA GLN A 108 -1.36 10.85 12.19
C GLN A 108 -1.74 10.39 10.78
N VAL A 109 -2.64 9.39 10.67
CA VAL A 109 -3.09 8.89 9.37
C VAL A 109 -3.92 9.95 8.64
N TYR A 110 -4.85 10.61 9.33
CA TYR A 110 -5.70 11.62 8.72
C TYR A 110 -4.97 12.94 8.43
N GLU A 111 -3.93 13.29 9.18
CA GLU A 111 -3.02 14.40 8.84
C GLU A 111 -2.40 14.17 7.45
N LEU A 112 -1.89 12.96 7.20
CA LEU A 112 -1.36 12.61 5.88
C LEU A 112 -2.46 12.57 4.81
N ARG A 113 -3.64 12.01 5.11
CA ARG A 113 -4.75 11.98 4.13
C ARG A 113 -5.23 13.38 3.75
N GLN A 114 -5.36 14.30 4.71
CA GLN A 114 -5.74 15.70 4.44
C GLN A 114 -4.78 16.38 3.47
N SER A 115 -3.49 16.03 3.48
CA SER A 115 -2.50 16.55 2.53
C SER A 115 -2.51 15.81 1.19
N LEU A 116 -2.42 14.47 1.24
CA LEU A 116 -2.23 13.63 0.06
C LEU A 116 -3.50 13.49 -0.77
N GLU A 117 -4.67 13.29 -0.16
CA GLU A 117 -5.95 13.14 -0.88
C GLU A 117 -6.33 14.45 -1.58
N VAL A 118 -6.07 15.60 -0.94
CA VAL A 118 -6.29 16.93 -1.55
C VAL A 118 -5.36 17.14 -2.74
N SER A 119 -4.10 16.75 -2.61
CA SER A 119 -3.14 16.79 -3.70
C SER A 119 -3.55 15.86 -4.85
N LEU A 120 -4.08 14.68 -4.52
CA LEU A 120 -4.62 13.72 -5.49
C LEU A 120 -5.85 14.28 -6.21
N ALA A 121 -6.80 14.85 -5.48
CA ALA A 121 -8.02 15.45 -6.03
C ALA A 121 -7.69 16.54 -7.06
N ARG A 122 -6.66 17.36 -6.81
CA ARG A 122 -6.15 18.32 -7.82
C ARG A 122 -5.43 17.64 -8.97
N ASN A 123 -4.59 16.64 -8.69
CA ASN A 123 -3.77 15.98 -9.71
C ASN A 123 -4.60 15.28 -10.79
N VAL A 124 -5.77 14.74 -10.44
CA VAL A 124 -6.62 13.96 -11.34
C VAL A 124 -7.56 14.81 -12.21
N ILE A 125 -7.61 16.13 -11.98
CA ILE A 125 -8.39 17.06 -12.81
C ILE A 125 -7.92 16.97 -14.27
N GLY A 126 -8.88 16.82 -15.18
CA GLY A 126 -8.62 16.63 -16.62
C GLY A 126 -8.04 15.26 -17.00
N LYS A 127 -7.81 14.34 -16.04
CA LYS A 127 -7.25 12.99 -16.27
C LYS A 127 -8.27 11.86 -16.08
N LEU A 128 -9.43 12.15 -15.50
CA LEU A 128 -10.48 11.18 -15.28
C LEU A 128 -11.16 10.80 -16.61
N ALA A 129 -10.92 9.57 -17.07
CA ALA A 129 -11.62 9.00 -18.22
C ALA A 129 -13.12 8.73 -17.92
N PRO A 130 -13.97 8.62 -18.95
CA PRO A 130 -15.39 8.26 -18.77
C PRO A 130 -15.62 6.96 -18.01
N ALA A 131 -14.68 6.01 -18.07
CA ALA A 131 -14.73 4.77 -17.30
C ALA A 131 -14.54 5.00 -15.79
N HIS A 132 -13.70 5.97 -15.39
CA HIS A 132 -13.53 6.34 -13.98
C HIS A 132 -14.80 6.96 -13.43
N PHE A 133 -15.42 7.91 -14.15
CA PHE A 133 -16.70 8.51 -13.73
C PHE A 133 -17.80 7.48 -13.50
N ARG A 134 -17.98 6.53 -14.43
CA ARG A 134 -18.96 5.44 -14.25
C ARG A 134 -18.69 4.61 -12.99
N ARG A 135 -17.41 4.31 -12.71
CA ARG A 135 -17.03 3.53 -11.52
C ARG A 135 -17.21 4.32 -10.23
N LEU A 136 -16.91 5.62 -10.22
CA LEU A 136 -17.14 6.49 -9.08
C LEU A 136 -18.64 6.65 -8.79
N GLU A 137 -19.46 6.80 -9.83
CA GLU A 137 -20.93 6.88 -9.69
C GLU A 137 -21.53 5.59 -9.16
N GLU A 138 -21.09 4.44 -9.69
CA GLU A 138 -21.50 3.13 -9.17
C GLU A 138 -21.04 2.93 -7.72
N ASN A 139 -19.81 3.37 -7.39
CA ASN A 139 -19.30 3.30 -6.02
C ASN A 139 -20.13 4.14 -5.04
N VAL A 140 -20.55 5.35 -5.43
CA VAL A 140 -21.45 6.19 -4.62
C VAL A 140 -22.79 5.47 -4.39
N ARG A 141 -23.35 4.85 -5.43
CA ARG A 141 -24.58 4.05 -5.31
C ARG A 141 -24.40 2.86 -4.35
N ILE A 142 -23.29 2.13 -4.45
CA ILE A 142 -22.97 1.03 -3.52
C ILE A 142 -22.86 1.55 -2.08
N CYS A 143 -22.27 2.72 -1.87
CA CYS A 143 -22.21 3.34 -0.53
C CYS A 143 -23.63 3.63 0.02
N GLU A 144 -24.52 4.15 -0.81
CA GLU A 144 -25.92 4.41 -0.44
C GLU A 144 -26.67 3.14 -0.06
N GLU A 145 -26.59 2.11 -0.92
CA GLU A 145 -27.25 0.81 -0.70
C GLU A 145 -26.70 0.12 0.55
N ALA A 146 -25.37 0.13 0.74
CA ALA A 146 -24.71 -0.46 1.90
C ALA A 146 -25.03 0.28 3.20
N ASN A 147 -25.12 1.62 3.18
CA ASN A 147 -25.50 2.41 4.36
C ASN A 147 -26.96 2.15 4.75
N ALA A 148 -27.87 2.08 3.78
CA ALA A 148 -29.28 1.75 4.01
C ALA A 148 -29.47 0.32 4.54
N ALA A 149 -28.69 -0.64 4.04
CA ALA A 149 -28.67 -2.02 4.53
C ALA A 149 -27.88 -2.19 5.84
N GLN A 150 -27.25 -1.12 6.34
CA GLN A 150 -26.38 -1.11 7.51
C GLN A 150 -25.20 -2.12 7.42
N ASP A 151 -24.74 -2.46 6.21
CA ASP A 151 -23.58 -3.34 6.00
C ASP A 151 -22.27 -2.55 6.17
N ARG A 152 -21.78 -2.51 7.41
CA ARG A 152 -20.58 -1.74 7.78
C ARG A 152 -19.29 -2.23 7.14
N ALA A 153 -19.21 -3.52 6.78
CA ALA A 153 -18.03 -4.05 6.12
C ALA A 153 -17.99 -3.58 4.65
N LEU A 154 -19.14 -3.60 3.98
CA LEU A 154 -19.27 -3.10 2.62
C LEU A 154 -19.11 -1.59 2.54
N VAL A 155 -19.74 -0.81 3.43
CA VAL A 155 -19.58 0.65 3.51
C VAL A 155 -18.09 1.03 3.54
N ARG A 156 -17.33 0.50 4.50
CA ARG A 156 -15.90 0.82 4.66
C ARG A 156 -15.06 0.49 3.43
N ARG A 157 -15.36 -0.63 2.77
CA ARG A 157 -14.67 -1.03 1.52
C ARG A 157 -15.01 -0.06 0.39
N ALA A 158 -16.28 0.27 0.23
CA ALA A 158 -16.75 1.15 -0.83
C ALA A 158 -16.22 2.59 -0.63
N GLU A 159 -16.25 3.12 0.60
CA GLU A 159 -15.71 4.44 0.94
C GLU A 159 -14.24 4.59 0.54
N THR A 160 -13.41 3.61 0.92
CA THR A 160 -11.98 3.63 0.56
C THR A 160 -11.73 3.33 -0.91
N GLU A 161 -12.59 2.56 -1.58
CA GLU A 161 -12.48 2.28 -3.03
C GLU A 161 -12.68 3.55 -3.89
N PHE A 162 -13.50 4.51 -3.46
CA PHE A 162 -13.66 5.80 -4.16
C PHE A 162 -12.30 6.48 -4.39
N HIS A 163 -11.48 6.55 -3.35
CA HIS A 163 -10.13 7.14 -3.39
C HIS A 163 -9.16 6.31 -4.25
N ASP A 164 -9.29 4.98 -4.22
CA ASP A 164 -8.45 4.09 -5.03
C ASP A 164 -8.76 4.24 -6.54
N ILE A 165 -10.02 4.51 -6.91
CA ILE A 165 -10.41 4.83 -8.29
C ILE A 165 -9.75 6.15 -8.73
N LEU A 166 -9.70 7.18 -7.86
CA LEU A 166 -8.99 8.43 -8.18
C LEU A 166 -7.49 8.18 -8.41
N CYS A 167 -6.88 7.32 -7.58
CA CYS A 167 -5.47 6.95 -7.75
C CYS A 167 -5.16 6.36 -9.13
N GLU A 168 -6.10 5.68 -9.78
CA GLU A 168 -5.89 5.10 -11.12
C GLU A 168 -5.73 6.15 -12.23
N ALA A 169 -6.27 7.36 -12.02
CA ALA A 169 -6.15 8.47 -12.97
C ALA A 169 -4.88 9.32 -12.77
N SER A 170 -4.15 9.12 -11.68
CA SER A 170 -2.94 9.89 -11.36
C SER A 170 -1.72 9.32 -12.06
N ASP A 171 -0.89 10.20 -12.60
CA ASP A 171 0.43 9.90 -13.17
C ASP A 171 1.56 9.97 -12.13
N ASN A 172 1.27 10.46 -10.93
CA ASN A 172 2.23 10.54 -9.84
C ASN A 172 2.25 9.24 -9.05
N VAL A 173 3.15 8.33 -9.46
CA VAL A 173 3.28 6.99 -8.87
C VAL A 173 3.59 6.99 -7.36
N ILE A 174 4.30 8.00 -6.85
CA ILE A 174 4.61 8.12 -5.42
C ILE A 174 3.36 8.53 -4.64
N LEU A 175 2.60 9.51 -5.16
CA LEU A 175 1.34 9.92 -4.57
C LEU A 175 0.35 8.75 -4.51
N VAL A 176 0.19 8.03 -5.63
CA VAL A 176 -0.66 6.84 -5.73
C VAL A 176 -0.26 5.78 -4.71
N PHE A 177 1.04 5.50 -4.60
CA PHE A 177 1.54 4.53 -3.63
C PHE A 177 1.17 4.92 -2.20
N MET A 178 1.43 6.17 -1.80
CA MET A 178 1.15 6.64 -0.45
C MET A 178 -0.35 6.67 -0.13
N CYS A 179 -1.19 7.14 -1.06
CA CYS A 179 -2.65 7.12 -0.89
C CYS A 179 -3.19 5.70 -0.72
N ARG A 180 -2.82 4.77 -1.63
CA ARG A 180 -3.26 3.37 -1.56
C ARG A 180 -2.76 2.67 -0.30
N PHE A 181 -1.55 2.96 0.15
CA PHE A 181 -1.02 2.46 1.42
C PHE A 181 -1.93 2.86 2.59
N LEU A 182 -2.24 4.14 2.73
CA LEU A 182 -3.12 4.65 3.79
C LEU A 182 -4.54 4.10 3.68
N ASN A 183 -5.09 4.01 2.47
CA ASN A 183 -6.41 3.43 2.23
C ASN A 183 -6.49 1.95 2.63
N SER A 184 -5.44 1.17 2.33
CA SER A 184 -5.36 -0.24 2.76
C SER A 184 -5.36 -0.39 4.28
N MET A 185 -4.67 0.51 5.00
CA MET A 185 -4.70 0.51 6.46
C MET A 185 -6.11 0.76 7.00
N LEU A 186 -6.85 1.70 6.39
CA LEU A 186 -8.22 2.01 6.77
C LEU A 186 -9.20 0.86 6.44
N ARG A 187 -8.96 0.16 5.33
CA ARG A 187 -9.78 -0.97 4.88
C ARG A 187 -9.63 -2.19 5.79
N ASP A 188 -8.39 -2.54 6.13
CA ASP A 188 -8.06 -3.86 6.69
C ASP A 188 -7.87 -3.84 8.20
N LEU A 189 -7.46 -2.70 8.76
CA LEU A 189 -6.96 -2.63 10.14
C LEU A 189 -7.89 -1.88 11.09
N VAL A 190 -8.94 -1.23 10.60
CA VAL A 190 -9.84 -0.46 11.45
C VAL A 190 -10.77 -1.39 12.22
N SER A 191 -10.81 -1.18 13.54
CA SER A 191 -11.84 -1.70 14.43
C SER A 191 -12.52 -0.54 15.12
N TYR A 192 -13.84 -0.60 15.27
CA TYR A 192 -14.58 0.37 16.07
C TYR A 192 -14.88 -0.21 17.44
N ARG A 193 -14.77 0.61 18.48
CA ARG A 193 -15.19 0.24 19.84
C ARG A 193 -16.59 0.76 20.16
N SER A 194 -17.02 1.84 19.50
CA SER A 194 -18.41 2.31 19.55
C SER A 194 -19.26 1.52 18.56
N GLU A 195 -20.41 1.01 19.03
CA GLU A 195 -21.45 0.39 18.20
C GLU A 195 -22.58 1.39 17.86
N SER A 196 -22.31 2.70 17.95
CA SER A 196 -23.33 3.74 17.71
C SER A 196 -23.80 3.74 16.25
N MET A 197 -24.89 3.02 15.99
CA MET A 197 -25.49 2.90 14.65
C MET A 197 -25.84 4.26 14.05
N ARG A 198 -26.31 5.19 14.89
CA ARG A 198 -26.68 6.54 14.45
C ARG A 198 -25.46 7.35 14.02
N GLU A 199 -24.32 7.24 14.72
CA GLU A 199 -23.10 7.94 14.29
C GLU A 199 -22.57 7.38 12.96
N HIS A 200 -22.67 6.06 12.77
CA HIS A 200 -22.31 5.44 11.50
C HIS A 200 -23.22 5.89 10.34
N GLU A 201 -24.53 6.01 10.57
CA GLU A 201 -25.47 6.51 9.55
C GLU A 201 -25.17 7.95 9.15
N ILE A 202 -24.98 8.84 10.13
CA ILE A 202 -24.68 10.26 9.87
C ILE A 202 -23.33 10.37 9.14
N PHE A 203 -22.33 9.57 9.52
CA PHE A 203 -21.05 9.54 8.81
C PHE A 203 -21.23 9.10 7.35
N GLY A 204 -21.94 7.99 7.12
CA GLY A 204 -22.19 7.48 5.78
C GLY A 204 -22.91 8.49 4.88
N GLU A 205 -23.94 9.17 5.40
CA GLU A 205 -24.65 10.24 4.69
C GLU A 205 -23.72 11.42 4.32
N ALA A 206 -22.91 11.88 5.27
CA ALA A 206 -21.95 12.96 5.03
C ALA A 206 -20.86 12.57 4.01
N ASN A 207 -20.43 11.30 4.04
CA ASN A 207 -19.45 10.76 3.11
C ASN A 207 -20.02 10.70 1.67
N ILE A 208 -21.22 10.15 1.51
CA ILE A 208 -21.93 10.07 0.22
C ILE A 208 -22.11 11.46 -0.38
N GLU A 209 -22.54 12.45 0.42
CA GLU A 209 -22.71 13.82 -0.04
C GLU A 209 -21.38 14.44 -0.50
N SER A 210 -20.30 14.24 0.27
CA SER A 210 -18.97 14.70 -0.11
C SER A 210 -18.51 14.09 -1.45
N HIS A 211 -18.72 12.78 -1.65
CA HIS A 211 -18.38 12.09 -2.89
C HIS A 211 -19.16 12.62 -4.10
N ARG A 212 -20.45 12.95 -3.93
CA ARG A 212 -21.27 13.57 -4.99
C ARG A 212 -20.77 14.96 -5.36
N GLN A 213 -20.41 15.77 -4.36
CA GLN A 213 -19.85 17.10 -4.59
C GLN A 213 -18.49 17.03 -5.30
N LEU A 214 -17.63 16.07 -4.91
CA LEU A 214 -16.38 15.80 -5.59
C LEU A 214 -16.60 15.39 -7.06
N LEU A 215 -17.56 14.51 -7.33
CA LEU A 215 -17.91 14.11 -8.69
C LEU A 215 -18.34 15.31 -9.55
N ALA A 216 -19.15 16.21 -8.99
CA ALA A 216 -19.54 17.44 -9.67
C ALA A 216 -18.34 18.34 -9.97
N ALA A 217 -17.45 18.54 -8.99
CA ALA A 217 -16.22 19.33 -9.18
C ALA A 217 -15.29 18.71 -10.22
N PHE A 218 -15.11 17.39 -10.22
CA PHE A 218 -14.31 16.67 -11.21
C PHE A 218 -14.89 16.78 -12.62
N ARG A 219 -16.22 16.69 -12.77
CA ARG A 219 -16.90 16.88 -14.06
C ARG A 219 -16.80 18.31 -14.57
N ALA A 220 -16.80 19.29 -13.67
CA ALA A 220 -16.60 20.70 -13.99
C ALA A 220 -15.12 21.08 -14.20
N GLU A 221 -14.20 20.13 -13.98
CA GLU A 221 -12.75 20.35 -13.97
C GLU A 221 -12.29 21.46 -13.00
N ASP A 222 -13.06 21.70 -11.94
CA ASP A 222 -12.76 22.71 -10.92
C ASP A 222 -11.85 22.12 -9.84
N GLY A 223 -10.54 22.26 -10.05
CA GLY A 223 -9.53 21.75 -9.13
C GLY A 223 -9.51 22.41 -7.75
N ASP A 224 -9.92 23.67 -7.64
CA ASP A 224 -9.95 24.36 -6.34
C ASP A 224 -11.18 23.96 -5.53
N ALA A 225 -12.34 23.79 -6.17
CA ALA A 225 -13.50 23.20 -5.54
C ALA A 225 -13.20 21.76 -5.09
N ALA A 226 -12.62 20.93 -5.96
CA ALA A 226 -12.28 19.54 -5.62
C ALA A 226 -11.32 19.47 -4.43
N ALA A 227 -10.30 20.33 -4.39
CA ALA A 227 -9.35 20.39 -3.28
C ALA A 227 -10.02 20.76 -1.95
N ARG A 228 -10.85 21.80 -1.95
CA ARG A 228 -11.56 22.27 -0.76
C ARG A 228 -12.54 21.21 -0.24
N ILE A 229 -13.35 20.64 -1.11
CA ILE A 229 -14.32 19.60 -0.75
C ILE A 229 -13.58 18.37 -0.20
N MET A 230 -12.47 17.95 -0.83
CA MET A 230 -11.67 16.82 -0.35
C MET A 230 -11.08 17.09 1.03
N HIS A 231 -10.60 18.31 1.29
CA HIS A 231 -10.09 18.70 2.60
C HIS A 231 -11.20 18.63 3.66
N GLU A 232 -12.35 19.25 3.41
CA GLU A 232 -13.52 19.22 4.29
C GLU A 232 -13.98 17.78 4.57
N HIS A 233 -14.01 16.95 3.52
CA HIS A 233 -14.33 15.53 3.61
C HIS A 233 -13.35 14.76 4.53
N MET A 234 -12.04 15.00 4.40
CA MET A 234 -11.03 14.36 5.26
C MET A 234 -11.10 14.82 6.72
N CYS A 235 -11.34 16.11 6.99
CA CYS A 235 -11.55 16.62 8.35
C CYS A 235 -12.82 16.04 9.00
N CYS A 236 -13.89 15.93 8.21
CA CYS A 236 -15.15 15.33 8.62
C CYS A 236 -14.94 13.86 9.01
N ALA A 237 -14.30 13.09 8.13
CA ALA A 237 -14.00 11.68 8.36
C ALA A 237 -13.10 11.46 9.59
N GLU A 238 -12.07 12.29 9.81
CA GLU A 238 -11.25 12.24 11.02
C GLU A 238 -12.09 12.43 12.29
N SER A 239 -12.98 13.43 12.27
CA SER A 239 -13.85 13.75 13.40
C SER A 239 -14.78 12.57 13.75
N TYR A 240 -15.29 11.86 12.74
CA TYR A 240 -16.10 10.66 12.94
C TYR A 240 -15.30 9.47 13.47
N MET A 241 -14.09 9.24 12.94
CA MET A 241 -13.23 8.17 13.45
C MET A 241 -12.91 8.36 14.95
N ARG A 242 -12.74 9.61 15.39
CA ARG A 242 -12.57 9.95 16.81
C ARG A 242 -13.83 9.66 17.63
N ARG A 243 -15.03 10.02 17.13
CA ARG A 243 -16.31 9.78 17.84
C ARG A 243 -16.64 8.30 17.97
N LEU A 244 -16.34 7.52 16.92
CA LEU A 244 -16.57 6.08 16.89
C LEU A 244 -15.54 5.27 17.71
N ASP A 245 -14.63 5.94 18.43
CA ASP A 245 -13.50 5.35 19.15
C ASP A 245 -12.77 4.30 18.27
N ALA A 246 -12.45 4.72 17.04
CA ALA A 246 -11.77 3.87 16.09
C ALA A 246 -10.34 3.60 16.57
N SER A 247 -9.94 2.32 16.52
CA SER A 247 -8.57 1.89 16.78
C SER A 247 -8.06 1.01 15.65
N PHE A 248 -6.77 1.06 15.37
CA PHE A 248 -6.13 0.05 14.53
C PHE A 248 -6.01 -1.26 15.30
N ARG A 249 -6.26 -2.38 14.62
CA ARG A 249 -5.96 -3.71 15.13
C ARG A 249 -4.49 -3.80 15.48
N SER A 250 -4.19 -4.49 16.58
CA SER A 250 -2.81 -4.69 17.03
C SER A 250 -2.02 -5.62 16.12
N ASP A 251 -2.68 -6.60 15.48
CA ASP A 251 -2.05 -7.50 14.53
C ASP A 251 -1.96 -6.86 13.14
N LEU A 252 -0.76 -6.37 12.81
CA LEU A 252 -0.38 -5.87 11.48
C LEU A 252 0.53 -6.85 10.73
N LEU A 253 0.78 -8.03 11.31
CA LEU A 253 1.72 -9.02 10.76
C LEU A 253 0.99 -10.02 9.86
N SER A 254 -0.26 -10.36 10.19
CA SER A 254 -1.08 -11.28 9.40
C SER A 254 -1.44 -10.71 8.02
N ARG A 255 -1.49 -11.59 7.02
CA ARG A 255 -2.06 -11.29 5.69
C ARG A 255 -3.56 -11.63 5.76
N PHE A 256 -4.43 -10.66 5.51
CA PHE A 256 -5.88 -10.85 5.39
C PHE A 256 -6.26 -11.21 3.95
#